data_AF-A0A4Y9UMD1-F1
#
_entry.id   AF-A0A4Y9UMD1-F1
#
_cell.length_a   1.000
_cell.length_b   1.000
_cell.length_c   1.000
_cell.angle_alpha   90.00
_cell.angle_beta   90.00
_cell.angle_gamma   90.00
#
_symmetry.space_group_name_H-M   'P 1'
#
loop_
_entity.id
_entity.type
_entity.pdbx_description
1 polymer ?
#
loop_
_entity_poly.entity_id
_entity_poly.type
_entity_poly.pdbx_seq_one_letter_code
_entity_poly.pdbx_strand_id
1 'polypeptide(L)'
;MTATRSSEPVFVSQIELARDLNLNDRRVRQLVDERVLPPARPEGHDLELSRQRYRLFSSGSEREWDLCFDEAEDIARIAGELDKRAFEDDAGLEDVKAASIAIQRSTVLMSFLTACKSKSDAERKMFWNIWDREEGQALSALLAHAMKLMGKTHLRTDDAELIEMVPPEERIAKKRPRPKKKRGRAKASTRRR
;
A
#
# COMPACT_ATOMS: atom_id res chain seq x y z
N MET A 1 -2.01 -29.48 18.24
CA MET A 1 -2.41 -28.45 17.26
C MET A 1 -3.71 -27.84 17.72
N THR A 2 -3.65 -26.82 18.57
CA THR A 2 -4.83 -26.07 19.02
C THR A 2 -5.03 -24.89 18.08
N ALA A 3 -6.13 -24.89 17.33
CA ALA A 3 -6.60 -23.73 16.61
C ALA A 3 -6.80 -22.59 17.62
N THR A 4 -5.95 -21.57 17.56
CA THR A 4 -6.10 -20.36 18.35
C THR A 4 -7.40 -19.70 17.94
N ARG A 5 -8.34 -19.59 18.88
CA ARG A 5 -9.57 -18.82 18.73
C ARG A 5 -9.18 -17.45 18.20
N SER A 6 -9.72 -17.07 17.04
CA SER A 6 -9.69 -15.69 16.56
C SER A 6 -10.51 -14.86 17.55
N SER A 7 -9.86 -14.40 18.62
CA SER A 7 -10.39 -13.30 19.42
C SER A 7 -10.22 -12.04 18.59
N GLU A 8 -11.28 -11.25 18.49
CA GLU A 8 -11.20 -9.94 17.86
C GLU A 8 -10.04 -9.11 18.46
N PRO A 9 -9.32 -8.33 17.65
CA PRO A 9 -8.21 -7.52 18.12
C PRO A 9 -8.68 -6.54 19.21
N VAL A 10 -7.99 -6.54 20.34
CA VAL A 10 -8.24 -5.62 21.45
C VAL A 10 -7.39 -4.37 21.23
N PHE A 11 -8.05 -3.24 21.01
CA PHE A 11 -7.39 -1.95 20.85
C PHE A 11 -7.32 -1.20 22.17
N VAL A 12 -6.14 -0.64 22.46
CA VAL A 12 -5.87 0.11 23.68
C VAL A 12 -5.23 1.46 23.39
N SER A 13 -5.36 2.39 24.32
CA SER A 13 -4.66 3.67 24.25
C SER A 13 -3.14 3.47 24.38
N GLN A 14 -2.37 4.47 23.94
CA GLN A 14 -0.91 4.44 24.06
C GLN A 14 -0.43 4.30 25.52
N ILE A 15 -1.14 4.93 26.47
CA ILE A 15 -0.83 4.87 27.91
C ILE A 15 -1.05 3.45 28.46
N GLU A 16 -2.13 2.80 28.04
CA GLU A 16 -2.42 1.42 28.42
C GLU A 16 -1.40 0.45 27.83
N LEU A 17 -1.04 0.62 26.55
CA LEU A 17 0.01 -0.18 25.93
C LEU A 17 1.36 0.00 26.64
N ALA A 18 1.74 1.23 26.96
CA ALA A 18 2.98 1.52 27.68
C ALA A 18 3.01 0.80 29.03
N ARG A 19 1.91 0.88 29.80
CA ARG A 19 1.79 0.17 31.08
C ARG A 19 1.90 -1.34 30.91
N ASP A 20 1.22 -1.88 29.90
CA ASP A 20 1.18 -3.31 29.63
C ASP A 20 2.53 -3.90 29.25
N LEU A 21 3.27 -3.20 28.37
CA LEU A 21 4.62 -3.59 27.96
C LEU A 21 5.70 -3.23 28.99
N ASN A 22 5.32 -2.63 30.12
CA ASN A 22 6.24 -2.06 31.12
C ASN A 22 7.25 -1.08 30.50
N LEU A 23 6.76 -0.23 29.61
CA LEU A 23 7.50 0.82 28.92
C LEU A 23 6.98 2.20 29.34
N ASN A 24 7.77 3.24 29.08
CA ASN A 24 7.26 4.61 29.12
C ASN A 24 6.68 5.01 27.75
N ASP A 25 5.82 6.02 27.77
CA ASP A 25 5.11 6.53 26.60
C ASP A 25 6.06 6.94 25.45
N ARG A 26 7.19 7.56 25.80
CA ARG A 26 8.22 7.96 24.85
C ARG A 26 8.84 6.75 24.14
N ARG A 27 9.09 5.65 24.86
CA ARG A 27 9.70 4.45 24.29
C ARG A 27 8.73 3.73 23.36
N VAL A 28 7.43 3.74 23.66
CA VAL A 28 6.40 3.22 22.74
C VAL A 28 6.44 3.99 21.42
N ARG A 29 6.46 5.32 21.44
CA ARG A 29 6.57 6.14 20.21
C ARG A 29 7.85 5.82 19.43
N GLN A 30 8.99 5.73 20.11
CA GLN A 30 10.25 5.35 19.48
C GLN A 30 10.18 3.98 18.82
N LEU A 31 9.57 2.98 19.47
CA LEU A 31 9.44 1.64 18.90
C LEU A 31 8.48 1.60 17.71
N VAL A 32 7.47 2.48 17.66
CA VAL A 32 6.61 2.66 16.49
C VAL A 32 7.40 3.31 15.35
N ASP A 33 8.15 4.38 15.64
CA ASP A 33 9.01 5.06 14.65
C ASP A 33 10.11 4.12 14.11
N GLU A 34 10.65 3.26 14.97
CA GLU A 34 11.62 2.21 14.63
C GLU A 34 10.96 1.01 13.91
N ARG A 35 9.64 1.05 13.64
CA ARG A 35 8.82 -0.01 13.03
C ARG A 35 8.87 -1.37 13.75
N VAL A 36 9.25 -1.37 15.03
CA VAL A 36 9.21 -2.55 15.90
C VAL A 36 7.78 -2.82 16.35
N LEU A 37 7.07 -1.78 16.80
CA LEU A 37 5.66 -1.84 17.11
C LEU A 37 4.81 -1.40 15.92
N PRO A 38 3.60 -1.96 15.74
CA PRO A 38 2.70 -1.50 14.69
C PRO A 38 2.21 -0.06 14.99
N PRO A 39 1.96 0.76 13.95
CA PRO A 39 1.35 2.07 14.16
C PRO A 39 -0.06 1.93 14.74
N ALA A 40 -0.48 2.94 15.50
CA ALA A 40 -1.85 3.01 16.01
C ALA A 40 -2.85 3.14 14.85
N ARG A 41 -4.01 2.49 15.00
CA ARG A 41 -5.19 2.71 14.17
C ARG A 41 -6.10 3.75 14.84
N PRO A 42 -7.17 4.22 14.16
CA PRO A 42 -8.15 5.12 14.79
C PRO A 42 -8.70 4.58 16.12
N GLU A 43 -8.84 3.26 16.25
CA GLU A 43 -9.32 2.58 17.46
C GLU A 43 -8.26 2.48 18.56
N GLY A 44 -6.98 2.67 18.24
CA GLY A 44 -5.85 2.55 19.17
C GLY A 44 -4.77 1.58 18.69
N HIS A 45 -3.95 1.12 19.62
CA HIS A 45 -2.92 0.10 19.36
C HIS A 45 -3.51 -1.30 19.53
N ASP A 46 -3.22 -2.19 18.59
CA ASP A 46 -3.51 -3.62 18.75
C ASP A 46 -2.61 -4.19 19.86
N LEU A 47 -3.22 -4.52 21.00
CA LEU A 47 -2.52 -4.94 22.20
C LEU A 47 -1.75 -6.24 21.98
N GLU A 48 -2.42 -7.23 21.38
CA GLU A 48 -1.87 -8.58 21.26
C GLU A 48 -0.76 -8.63 20.22
N LEU A 49 -0.95 -7.97 19.08
CA LEU A 49 0.11 -7.83 18.07
C LEU A 49 1.32 -7.08 18.63
N SER A 50 1.09 -6.01 19.40
CA SER A 50 2.17 -5.24 20.02
C SER A 50 2.95 -6.05 21.05
N ARG A 51 2.26 -6.86 21.88
CA ARG A 51 2.89 -7.80 22.82
C ARG A 51 3.75 -8.82 22.11
N GLN A 52 3.20 -9.46 21.07
CA GLN A 52 3.90 -10.50 20.31
C GLN A 52 5.19 -9.95 19.68
N ARG A 53 5.10 -8.79 19.01
CA ARG A 53 6.25 -8.12 18.40
C ARG A 53 7.28 -7.68 19.45
N TYR A 54 6.83 -7.07 20.53
CA TYR A 54 7.74 -6.60 21.57
C TYR A 54 8.46 -7.75 22.27
N ARG A 55 7.77 -8.85 22.58
CA ARG A 55 8.37 -10.06 23.14
C ARG A 55 9.46 -10.62 22.21
N LEU A 56 9.13 -10.78 20.92
CA LEU A 56 10.07 -11.32 19.95
C LEU A 56 11.29 -10.40 19.77
N PHE A 57 11.07 -9.08 19.73
CA PHE A 57 12.14 -8.08 19.63
C PHE A 57 13.05 -8.06 20.87
N SER A 58 12.46 -8.10 22.07
CA SER A 58 13.19 -7.89 23.33
C SER A 58 13.92 -9.13 23.82
N SER A 59 13.35 -10.32 23.64
CA SER A 59 13.90 -11.56 24.19
C SER A 59 13.58 -12.81 23.36
N GLY A 60 13.20 -12.64 22.09
CA GLY A 60 12.86 -13.74 21.20
C GLY A 60 14.01 -14.74 21.01
N SER A 61 13.71 -16.01 21.24
CA SER A 61 14.61 -17.12 20.95
C SER A 61 14.79 -17.35 19.45
N GLU A 62 15.86 -18.05 19.05
CA GLU A 62 16.12 -18.41 17.65
C GLU A 62 14.92 -19.15 17.04
N ARG A 63 14.36 -20.12 17.77
CA ARG A 63 13.16 -20.85 17.35
C ARG A 63 11.94 -19.95 17.13
N GLU A 64 11.72 -18.93 17.96
CA GLU A 64 10.61 -17.99 17.78
C GLU A 64 10.83 -17.09 16.56
N TRP A 65 12.09 -16.76 16.25
CA TRP A 65 12.43 -16.07 15.02
C TRP A 65 12.21 -16.93 13.78
N ASP A 66 12.60 -18.21 13.81
CA ASP A 66 12.34 -19.15 12.72
C ASP A 66 10.84 -19.24 12.43
N LEU A 67 10.01 -19.39 13.47
CA LEU A 67 8.56 -19.40 13.32
C LEU A 67 8.01 -18.09 12.73
N CYS A 68 8.61 -16.95 13.07
CA CYS A 68 8.23 -15.66 12.52
C CYS A 68 8.65 -15.51 11.05
N PHE A 69 9.78 -16.10 10.65
CA PHE A 69 10.18 -16.16 9.24
C PHE A 69 9.26 -17.08 8.44
N ASP A 70 8.89 -18.24 8.97
CA ASP A 70 7.91 -19.15 8.36
C ASP A 70 6.56 -18.44 8.17
N GLU A 71 6.09 -17.71 9.19
CA GLU A 71 4.87 -16.90 9.11
C GLU A 71 4.98 -15.81 8.03
N ALA A 72 6.14 -15.15 7.93
CA ALA A 72 6.36 -14.13 6.91
C ALA A 72 6.33 -14.71 5.48
N GLU A 73 6.91 -15.89 5.28
CA GLU A 73 6.84 -16.60 4.00
C GLU A 73 5.39 -16.96 3.64
N ASP A 74 4.64 -17.50 4.60
CA ASP A 74 3.24 -17.86 4.39
C ASP A 74 2.36 -16.64 4.09
N ILE A 75 2.52 -15.55 4.84
CA ILE A 75 1.78 -14.30 4.60
C ILE A 75 2.14 -13.72 3.24
N ALA A 76 3.42 -13.72 2.86
CA ALA A 76 3.85 -13.22 1.55
C ALA A 76 3.29 -14.06 0.40
N ARG A 77 3.27 -15.39 0.55
CA ARG A 77 2.66 -16.31 -0.41
C ARG A 77 1.17 -16.05 -0.57
N ILE A 78 0.43 -15.97 0.55
CA ILE A 78 -1.01 -15.68 0.56
C ILE A 78 -1.29 -14.30 -0.07
N ALA A 79 -0.48 -13.29 0.25
CA ALA A 79 -0.62 -11.97 -0.36
C ALA A 79 -0.44 -12.02 -1.88
N GLY A 80 0.55 -12.77 -2.38
CA GLY A 80 0.75 -12.95 -3.82
C GLY A 80 -0.36 -13.77 -4.51
N GLU A 81 -0.96 -14.74 -3.82
CA GLU A 81 -2.12 -15.49 -4.33
C GLU A 81 -3.37 -14.60 -4.42
N LEU A 82 -3.65 -13.81 -3.37
CA LEU A 82 -4.79 -12.89 -3.33
C LEU A 82 -4.62 -11.73 -4.32
N ASP A 83 -3.40 -11.21 -4.47
CA ASP A 83 -3.10 -10.19 -5.48
C ASP A 83 -3.41 -10.69 -6.88
N LYS A 84 -2.96 -11.90 -7.24
CA LYS A 84 -3.31 -12.53 -8.53
C LYS A 84 -4.82 -12.70 -8.68
N ARG A 85 -5.50 -13.24 -7.66
CA ARG A 85 -6.96 -13.44 -7.66
C ARG A 85 -7.70 -12.12 -7.89
N ALA A 86 -7.23 -11.02 -7.31
CA ALA A 86 -7.86 -9.71 -7.44
C ALA A 86 -7.80 -9.13 -8.87
N PHE A 87 -7.00 -9.69 -9.77
CA PHE A 87 -6.91 -9.27 -11.19
C PHE A 87 -7.51 -10.29 -12.16
N GLU A 88 -8.14 -11.37 -11.68
CA GLU A 88 -8.85 -12.31 -12.53
C GLU A 88 -10.16 -11.72 -13.07
N ASP A 89 -10.64 -12.20 -14.22
CA ASP A 89 -11.80 -11.62 -14.92
C ASP A 89 -13.12 -11.72 -14.11
N ASP A 90 -13.22 -12.69 -13.19
CA ASP A 90 -14.36 -12.90 -12.30
C ASP A 90 -14.17 -12.28 -10.90
N ALA A 91 -13.10 -11.52 -10.69
CA ALA A 91 -12.78 -10.92 -9.40
C ALA A 91 -13.78 -9.80 -9.03
N GLY A 92 -14.19 -9.79 -7.76
CA GLY A 92 -15.05 -8.77 -7.17
C GLY A 92 -14.28 -7.77 -6.30
N LEU A 93 -15.00 -6.76 -5.79
CA LEU A 93 -14.42 -5.77 -4.86
C LEU A 93 -13.91 -6.40 -3.56
N GLU A 94 -14.52 -7.50 -3.10
CA GLU A 94 -14.05 -8.22 -1.91
C GLU A 94 -12.69 -8.90 -2.15
N ASP A 95 -12.42 -9.40 -3.37
CA ASP A 95 -11.11 -9.97 -3.71
C ASP A 95 -10.02 -8.88 -3.66
N VAL A 96 -10.31 -7.71 -4.22
CA VAL A 96 -9.39 -6.55 -4.18
C VAL A 96 -9.13 -6.09 -2.75
N LYS A 97 -10.18 -6.05 -1.92
CA LYS A 97 -10.05 -5.70 -0.51
C LYS A 97 -9.22 -6.74 0.25
N ALA A 98 -9.44 -8.03 0.00
CA ALA A 98 -8.66 -9.10 0.61
C ALA A 98 -7.18 -9.01 0.22
N ALA A 99 -6.87 -8.78 -1.06
CA ALA A 99 -5.52 -8.56 -1.55
C ALA A 99 -4.85 -7.35 -0.87
N SER A 100 -5.55 -6.22 -0.81
CA SER A 100 -5.04 -5.00 -0.17
C SER A 100 -4.67 -5.23 1.30
N ILE A 101 -5.55 -5.89 2.06
CA ILE A 101 -5.30 -6.23 3.47
C ILE A 101 -4.11 -7.19 3.59
N ALA A 102 -4.01 -8.19 2.73
CA ALA A 102 -2.93 -9.17 2.76
C ALA A 102 -1.56 -8.55 2.44
N ILE A 103 -1.50 -7.67 1.44
CA ILE A 103 -0.29 -6.92 1.07
C ILE A 103 0.15 -6.03 2.23
N GLN A 104 -0.76 -5.25 2.82
CA GLN A 104 -0.44 -4.41 3.98
C GLN A 104 0.10 -5.24 5.15
N ARG A 105 -0.53 -6.38 5.46
CA ARG A 105 -0.05 -7.28 6.52
C ARG A 105 1.35 -7.82 6.23
N SER A 106 1.59 -8.26 5.00
CA SER A 106 2.90 -8.73 4.54
C SER A 106 3.97 -7.67 4.70
N THR A 107 3.75 -6.47 4.14
CA THR A 107 4.70 -5.35 4.20
C THR A 107 4.98 -4.90 5.63
N VAL A 108 3.96 -4.87 6.49
CA VAL A 108 4.10 -4.51 7.90
C VAL A 108 4.91 -5.55 8.69
N LEU A 109 4.84 -6.84 8.32
CA LEU A 109 5.70 -7.87 8.91
C LEU A 109 7.13 -7.80 8.36
N MET A 110 7.31 -7.61 7.05
CA MET A 110 8.63 -7.44 6.44
C MET A 110 9.37 -6.20 6.97
N SER A 111 8.64 -5.10 7.21
CA SER A 111 9.19 -3.90 7.85
C SER A 111 9.66 -4.15 9.28
N PHE A 112 8.93 -4.97 10.04
CA PHE A 112 9.32 -5.38 11.39
C PHE A 112 10.56 -6.29 11.38
N LEU A 113 10.61 -7.28 10.49
CA LEU A 113 11.78 -8.14 10.31
C LEU A 113 13.01 -7.30 9.93
N THR A 114 12.83 -6.34 9.03
CA THR A 114 13.88 -5.37 8.64
C THR A 114 14.36 -4.58 9.85
N ALA A 115 13.46 -4.07 10.69
CA ALA A 115 13.81 -3.34 11.90
C ALA A 115 14.64 -4.21 12.87
N CYS A 116 14.32 -5.49 12.99
CA CYS A 116 14.98 -6.36 13.98
C CYS A 116 16.29 -6.98 13.47
N LYS A 117 16.41 -7.22 12.17
CA LYS A 117 17.52 -8.02 11.60
C LYS A 117 18.53 -7.23 10.78
N SER A 118 18.24 -5.99 10.43
CA SER A 118 19.22 -5.10 9.78
C SER A 118 20.38 -4.80 10.74
N LYS A 119 21.62 -4.87 10.24
CA LYS A 119 22.84 -4.67 11.01
C LYS A 119 23.20 -3.18 11.17
N SER A 120 22.63 -2.31 10.34
CA SER A 120 22.87 -0.87 10.38
C SER A 120 21.60 -0.05 10.14
N ASP A 121 21.65 1.22 10.54
CA ASP A 121 20.57 2.20 10.26
C ASP A 121 20.42 2.47 8.76
N ALA A 122 21.53 2.55 8.02
CA ALA A 122 21.51 2.78 6.58
C ALA A 122 20.85 1.64 5.80
N GLU A 123 21.18 0.39 6.15
CA GLU A 123 20.56 -0.82 5.60
C GLU A 123 19.05 -0.84 5.88
N ARG A 124 18.67 -0.57 7.13
CA ARG A 124 17.28 -0.54 7.56
C ARG A 124 16.45 0.48 6.77
N LYS A 125 16.95 1.71 6.63
CA LYS A 125 16.30 2.78 5.84
C LYS A 125 16.20 2.41 4.37
N MET A 126 17.24 1.80 3.79
CA MET A 126 17.20 1.32 2.41
C MET A 126 16.07 0.30 2.21
N PHE A 127 15.98 -0.71 3.07
CA PHE A 127 14.94 -1.73 2.97
C PHE A 127 13.54 -1.18 3.24
N TRP A 128 13.35 -0.31 4.23
CA TRP A 128 12.06 0.34 4.45
C TRP A 128 11.58 1.12 3.23
N ASN A 129 12.48 1.86 2.55
CA ASN A 129 12.12 2.55 1.32
C ASN A 129 11.71 1.59 0.19
N ILE A 130 12.32 0.40 0.12
CA ILE A 130 11.91 -0.63 -0.82
C ILE A 130 10.51 -1.11 -0.47
N TRP A 131 10.27 -1.50 0.79
CA TRP A 131 8.96 -1.98 1.23
C TRP A 131 7.84 -0.97 1.01
N ASP A 132 8.06 0.30 1.36
CA ASP A 132 7.09 1.37 1.15
C ASP A 132 6.79 1.58 -0.34
N ARG A 133 7.80 1.47 -1.20
CA ARG A 133 7.63 1.59 -2.65
C ARG A 133 6.83 0.42 -3.22
N GLU A 134 7.19 -0.81 -2.88
CA GLU A 134 6.52 -2.01 -3.38
C GLU A 134 5.05 -2.06 -2.91
N GLU A 135 4.80 -1.74 -1.63
CA GLU A 135 3.43 -1.61 -1.11
C GLU A 135 2.65 -0.53 -1.84
N GLY A 136 3.23 0.67 -1.98
CA GLY A 136 2.58 1.78 -2.68
C GLY A 136 2.21 1.42 -4.12
N GLN A 137 3.09 0.72 -4.84
CA GLN A 137 2.81 0.28 -6.22
C GLN A 137 1.68 -0.75 -6.27
N ALA A 138 1.74 -1.77 -5.42
CA ALA A 138 0.73 -2.83 -5.39
C ALA A 138 -0.66 -2.29 -4.98
N LEU A 139 -0.72 -1.49 -3.91
CA LEU A 139 -1.98 -0.87 -3.47
C LEU A 139 -2.53 0.13 -4.49
N SER A 140 -1.68 0.87 -5.20
CA SER A 140 -2.14 1.77 -6.28
C SER A 140 -2.74 0.99 -7.44
N ALA A 141 -2.16 -0.15 -7.81
CA ALA A 141 -2.68 -1.02 -8.87
C ALA A 141 -4.04 -1.61 -8.47
N LEU A 142 -4.16 -2.11 -7.24
CA LEU A 142 -5.42 -2.64 -6.68
C LEU A 142 -6.50 -1.56 -6.61
N LEU A 143 -6.15 -0.33 -6.19
CA LEU A 143 -7.08 0.79 -6.17
C LEU A 143 -7.59 1.13 -7.57
N ALA A 144 -6.70 1.20 -8.56
CA ALA A 144 -7.09 1.44 -9.94
C ALA A 144 -8.01 0.32 -10.48
N HIS A 145 -7.78 -0.93 -10.08
CA HIS A 145 -8.65 -2.04 -10.42
C HIS A 145 -10.03 -1.96 -9.75
N ALA A 146 -10.09 -1.67 -8.44
CA ALA A 146 -11.35 -1.44 -7.73
C ALA A 146 -12.18 -0.32 -8.38
N MET A 147 -11.53 0.76 -8.83
CA MET A 147 -12.21 1.84 -9.52
C MET A 147 -12.86 1.39 -10.83
N LYS A 148 -12.14 0.60 -11.64
CA LYS A 148 -12.72 -0.02 -12.84
C LYS A 148 -13.92 -0.90 -12.51
N LEU A 149 -13.83 -1.75 -11.49
CA LEU A 149 -14.93 -2.61 -11.05
C LEU A 149 -16.16 -1.80 -10.59
N MET A 150 -15.95 -0.64 -9.96
CA MET A 150 -17.04 0.28 -9.58
C MET A 150 -17.59 1.11 -10.75
N GLY A 151 -17.07 0.94 -11.97
CA GLY A 151 -17.42 1.79 -13.12
C GLY A 151 -16.94 3.25 -12.97
N LYS A 152 -16.00 3.51 -12.06
CA LYS A 152 -15.39 4.83 -11.84
C LYS A 152 -14.07 4.91 -12.60
N THR A 153 -13.97 5.80 -13.56
CA THR A 153 -12.81 5.91 -14.47
C THR A 153 -11.78 6.99 -14.07
N HIS A 154 -11.97 7.69 -12.95
CA HIS A 154 -11.20 8.90 -12.64
C HIS A 154 -10.64 8.89 -11.20
N LEU A 155 -9.32 8.95 -11.06
CA LEU A 155 -8.60 9.35 -9.85
C LEU A 155 -8.23 10.83 -9.99
N ARG A 156 -8.73 11.67 -9.09
CA ARG A 156 -8.26 13.05 -8.93
C ARG A 156 -7.44 13.09 -7.65
N THR A 157 -6.12 13.13 -7.79
CA THR A 157 -5.21 13.45 -6.69
C THR A 157 -5.09 14.96 -6.57
N ASP A 158 -4.97 15.47 -5.34
CA ASP A 158 -4.95 16.92 -5.06
C ASP A 158 -3.65 17.61 -5.50
N ASP A 159 -2.63 16.82 -5.89
CA ASP A 159 -1.48 17.29 -6.66
C ASP A 159 -1.70 16.98 -8.15
N ALA A 160 -1.60 18.02 -8.98
CA ALA A 160 -2.15 18.16 -10.32
C ALA A 160 -1.57 17.23 -11.42
N GLU A 161 -1.66 15.91 -11.25
CA GLU A 161 -1.47 14.93 -12.32
C GLU A 161 -2.68 13.99 -12.40
N LEU A 162 -3.47 14.15 -13.47
CA LEU A 162 -4.56 13.23 -13.83
C LEU A 162 -3.96 11.96 -14.41
N ILE A 163 -4.12 10.81 -13.73
CA ILE A 163 -3.92 9.50 -14.35
C ILE A 163 -5.20 9.17 -15.12
N GLU A 164 -5.26 9.56 -16.39
CA GLU A 164 -6.38 9.26 -17.28
C GLU A 164 -6.28 7.80 -17.77
N MET A 165 -7.09 6.91 -17.19
CA MET A 165 -7.30 5.57 -17.71
C MET A 165 -8.52 5.55 -18.62
N VAL A 166 -8.30 5.76 -19.91
CA VAL A 166 -9.35 5.74 -20.95
C VAL A 166 -9.97 4.33 -21.02
N PRO A 167 -11.30 4.17 -20.85
CA PRO A 167 -11.97 2.89 -21.03
C PRO A 167 -11.85 2.41 -22.50
N PRO A 168 -11.76 1.09 -22.77
CA PRO A 168 -11.55 0.57 -24.12
C PRO A 168 -12.64 0.96 -25.13
N GLU A 169 -13.83 1.29 -24.66
CA GLU A 169 -15.02 1.53 -25.49
C GLU A 169 -15.06 2.92 -26.15
N GLU A 170 -14.17 3.84 -25.77
CA GLU A 170 -14.11 5.20 -26.36
C GLU A 170 -12.89 5.45 -27.25
N ARG A 171 -12.43 4.45 -28.01
CA ARG A 171 -11.61 4.71 -29.21
C ARG A 171 -12.49 5.26 -30.36
N ILE A 172 -13.18 6.37 -30.12
CA ILE A 172 -13.74 7.17 -31.21
C ILE A 172 -12.55 7.80 -31.93
N ALA A 173 -12.26 7.29 -33.13
CA ALA A 173 -11.26 7.83 -34.02
C ALA A 173 -11.50 9.34 -34.20
N LYS A 174 -10.70 10.17 -33.54
CA LYS A 174 -10.69 11.63 -33.76
C LYS A 174 -10.30 11.85 -35.23
N LYS A 175 -11.29 12.07 -36.10
CA LYS A 175 -11.07 12.54 -37.47
C LYS A 175 -10.25 13.82 -37.39
N ARG A 176 -9.00 13.76 -37.84
CA ARG A 176 -8.13 14.94 -37.98
C ARG A 176 -8.87 16.01 -38.78
N PRO A 177 -9.01 17.25 -38.29
CA PRO A 177 -9.62 18.32 -39.07
C PRO A 177 -8.74 18.62 -40.28
N ARG A 178 -9.35 18.65 -41.49
CA ARG A 178 -8.67 19.03 -42.73
C ARG A 178 -8.09 20.45 -42.59
N PRO A 179 -6.87 20.71 -43.08
CA PRO A 179 -6.30 22.05 -43.04
C PRO A 179 -7.10 23.01 -43.92
N LYS A 180 -7.51 24.15 -43.34
CA LYS A 180 -8.15 25.25 -44.09
C LYS A 180 -7.17 25.82 -45.11
N LYS A 181 -7.51 25.73 -46.40
CA LYS A 181 -6.84 26.44 -47.50
C LYS A 181 -6.76 27.94 -47.18
N LYS A 182 -5.55 28.48 -46.99
CA LYS A 182 -5.31 29.93 -47.02
C LYS A 182 -5.66 30.45 -48.42
N ARG A 183 -6.79 31.18 -48.54
CA ARG A 183 -7.09 31.94 -49.75
C ARG A 183 -6.15 33.14 -49.81
N GLY A 184 -5.28 33.14 -50.83
CA GLY A 184 -4.37 34.23 -51.14
C GLY A 184 -5.11 35.53 -51.40
N ARG A 185 -4.56 36.60 -50.83
CA ARG A 185 -4.99 38.00 -50.99
C ARG A 185 -4.68 38.43 -52.43
N ALA A 186 -5.72 38.67 -53.22
CA ALA A 186 -5.59 39.23 -54.56
C ALA A 186 -5.04 40.67 -54.47
N LYS A 187 -3.93 40.95 -55.18
CA LYS A 187 -3.49 42.31 -55.48
C LYS A 187 -4.33 42.82 -56.64
N ALA A 188 -5.09 43.89 -56.44
CA ALA A 188 -5.66 44.67 -57.52
C ALA A 188 -4.69 45.83 -57.83
N SER A 189 -4.07 45.81 -59.01
CA SER A 189 -3.67 47.02 -59.72
C SER A 189 -4.97 47.73 -60.15
N THR A 190 -5.05 49.05 -60.30
CA THR A 190 -4.57 49.74 -61.51
C THR A 190 -4.81 51.27 -61.41
N ARG A 191 -3.79 52.02 -61.83
CA ARG A 191 -3.72 53.37 -62.46
C ARG A 191 -4.24 54.66 -61.80
N ARG A 192 -3.27 55.58 -61.66
CA ARG A 192 -3.38 57.03 -61.83
C ARG A 192 -3.75 57.41 -63.29
N ARG A 193 -4.51 58.49 -63.43
CA ARG A 193 -4.42 59.46 -64.53
C ARG A 193 -3.55 60.62 -64.05
#